data_AF-A0A2J8JTV5-F1
#
_entry.id   AF-A0A2J8JTV5-F1
#
_cell.length_a   1.000
_cell.length_b   1.000
_cell.length_c   1.000
_cell.angle_alpha   90.00
_cell.angle_beta   90.00
_cell.angle_gamma   90.00
#
_symmetry.space_group_name_H-M   'P 1'
#
loop_
_entity.id
_entity.type
_entity.pdbx_description
1 polymer ?
#
loop_
_entity_poly.entity_id
_entity_poly.type
_entity_poly.pdbx_seq_one_letter_code
_entity_poly.pdbx_strand_id
1 'polypeptide(L)'
;QAAHEQNQVLNTNSRYLHDNIVDYAQRLSETLPEQLCVFYFLNSGSEANDLALRLARHYTGHQDVVVLDHAYHGHLSSLIDISPYKFRNLDGQKEWVHVVCTAQLNNSDMLSSLG
;
A
#
# COMPACT_ATOMS: atom_id res chain seq x y z
N GLN A 1 10.30 26.61 3.17
CA GLN A 1 11.29 27.01 4.18
C GLN A 1 11.96 25.79 4.83
N ALA A 2 11.23 24.94 5.56
CA ALA A 2 11.79 23.76 6.24
C ALA A 2 12.69 22.85 5.37
N ALA A 3 12.27 22.50 4.14
CA ALA A 3 13.09 21.67 3.26
C ALA A 3 14.43 22.33 2.85
N HIS A 4 14.45 23.66 2.71
CA HIS A 4 15.68 24.39 2.37
C HIS A 4 16.66 24.41 3.55
N GLU A 5 16.15 24.69 4.75
CA GLU A 5 16.94 24.69 5.99
C GLU A 5 17.52 23.30 6.27
N GLN A 6 16.70 22.24 6.16
CA GLN A 6 17.17 20.87 6.38
C GLN A 6 18.23 20.46 5.34
N ASN A 7 18.07 20.84 4.07
CA ASN A 7 19.04 20.55 3.02
C ASN A 7 20.41 21.21 3.25
N GLN A 8 20.45 22.32 4.00
CA GLN A 8 21.71 22.98 4.41
C GLN A 8 22.41 22.24 5.55
N VAL A 9 21.69 21.42 6.32
CA VAL A 9 22.23 20.61 7.42
C VAL A 9 22.65 19.23 6.93
N LEU A 10 21.72 18.47 6.34
CA LEU A 10 21.93 17.08 5.92
C LEU A 10 20.84 16.61 4.94
N ASN A 11 21.26 15.95 3.87
CA ASN A 11 20.38 15.22 2.94
C ASN A 11 21.05 13.89 2.53
N THR A 12 20.87 12.86 3.36
CA THR A 12 21.45 11.52 3.14
C THR A 12 20.39 10.45 3.36
N ASN A 13 20.72 9.18 3.08
CA ASN A 13 19.81 8.07 3.35
C ASN A 13 19.66 7.81 4.86
N SER A 14 18.65 7.01 5.22
CA SER A 14 18.33 6.64 6.62
C SER A 14 19.35 5.72 7.29
N ARG A 15 20.53 5.47 6.68
CA ARG A 15 21.63 4.75 7.33
C ARG A 15 22.30 5.61 8.41
N TYR A 16 22.22 6.93 8.27
CA TYR A 16 22.71 7.88 9.25
C TYR A 16 21.54 8.38 10.08
N LEU A 17 21.71 8.35 11.40
CA LEU A 17 20.66 8.75 12.34
C LEU A 17 20.44 10.26 12.28
N HIS A 18 19.17 10.67 12.24
CA HIS A 18 18.74 12.05 12.41
C HIS A 18 17.34 12.07 13.03
N ASP A 19 17.07 13.06 13.88
CA ASP A 19 15.85 13.04 14.72
C ASP A 19 14.58 13.27 13.90
N ASN A 20 14.66 14.02 12.78
CA ASN A 20 13.48 14.39 11.98
C ASN A 20 12.57 13.21 11.57
N ILE A 21 13.13 12.03 11.25
CA ILE A 21 12.33 10.87 10.84
C ILE A 21 11.63 10.23 12.03
N VAL A 22 12.26 10.25 13.21
CA VAL A 22 11.71 9.74 14.47
C VAL A 22 10.61 10.67 14.97
N ASP A 23 10.88 11.98 15.00
CA ASP A 23 9.90 13.00 15.39
C ASP A 23 8.67 12.98 14.47
N TYR A 24 8.89 12.78 13.17
CA TYR A 24 7.79 12.65 12.22
C TYR A 24 6.98 11.38 12.44
N ALA A 25 7.63 10.23 12.67
CA ALA A 25 6.95 8.98 12.98
C ALA A 25 6.13 9.08 14.28
N GLN A 26 6.68 9.70 15.33
CA GLN A 26 5.97 9.94 16.59
C GLN A 26 4.72 10.79 16.37
N ARG A 27 4.85 11.95 15.72
CA ARG A 27 3.71 12.83 15.43
C ARG A 27 2.65 12.16 14.54
N LEU A 28 3.07 11.31 13.62
CA LEU A 28 2.14 10.56 12.77
C LEU A 28 1.38 9.51 13.58
N SER A 29 2.04 8.84 14.53
CA SER A 29 1.42 7.83 15.40
C SER A 29 0.27 8.41 16.24
N GLU A 30 0.35 9.67 16.65
CA GLU A 30 -0.69 10.36 17.40
C GLU A 30 -1.99 10.58 16.60
N THR A 31 -1.96 10.39 15.28
CA THR A 31 -3.12 10.53 14.38
C THR A 31 -3.79 9.21 14.02
N LEU A 32 -3.23 8.08 14.47
CA LEU A 32 -3.66 6.73 14.10
C LEU A 32 -4.07 5.93 15.35
N PRO A 33 -4.84 4.83 15.19
CA PRO A 33 -5.07 3.88 16.27
C PRO A 33 -3.76 3.33 16.85
N GLU A 34 -3.75 3.01 18.15
CA GLU A 34 -2.55 2.56 18.90
C GLU A 34 -1.83 1.38 18.24
N GLN A 35 -2.57 0.49 17.56
CA GLN A 35 -2.00 -0.69 16.89
C GLN A 35 -1.18 -0.33 15.64
N LEU A 36 -1.34 0.88 15.09
CA LEU A 36 -0.64 1.36 13.89
C LEU A 36 0.54 2.27 14.27
N CYS A 37 1.59 1.67 14.85
CA CYS A 37 2.74 2.38 15.42
C CYS A 37 4.09 2.11 14.72
N VAL A 38 4.12 1.31 13.66
CA VAL A 38 5.35 1.00 12.88
C VAL A 38 5.24 1.63 11.49
N PHE A 39 6.28 2.38 11.10
CA PHE A 39 6.27 3.18 9.86
C PHE A 39 7.40 2.80 8.91
N TYR A 40 7.04 2.61 7.64
CA TYR A 40 7.97 2.53 6.52
C TYR A 40 7.78 3.76 5.64
N PHE A 41 8.78 4.64 5.57
CA PHE A 41 8.73 5.85 4.75
C PHE A 41 9.16 5.55 3.31
N LEU A 42 8.33 6.00 2.36
CA LEU A 42 8.45 5.70 0.93
C LEU A 42 8.15 6.96 0.13
N ASN A 43 8.53 6.98 -1.14
CA ASN A 43 8.50 8.17 -1.98
C ASN A 43 7.19 8.28 -2.79
N SER A 44 6.36 7.24 -2.80
CA SER A 44 5.08 7.27 -3.52
C SER A 44 4.06 6.28 -2.97
N GLY A 45 2.79 6.49 -3.34
CA GLY A 45 1.71 5.53 -3.06
C GLY A 45 1.89 4.19 -3.79
N SER A 46 2.57 4.16 -4.94
CA SER A 46 2.91 2.89 -5.61
C SER A 46 3.93 2.11 -4.79
N GLU A 47 5.00 2.75 -4.30
CA GLU A 47 5.94 2.05 -3.41
C GLU A 47 5.25 1.57 -2.13
N ALA A 48 4.33 2.37 -1.57
CA ALA A 48 3.58 2.00 -0.37
C ALA A 48 2.71 0.76 -0.58
N ASN A 49 1.92 0.71 -1.65
CA ASN A 49 1.08 -0.45 -1.93
C ASN A 49 1.89 -1.69 -2.30
N ASP A 50 3.03 -1.54 -2.99
CA ASP A 50 3.91 -2.68 -3.32
C ASP A 50 4.53 -3.29 -2.06
N LEU A 51 5.03 -2.44 -1.14
CA LEU A 51 5.53 -2.91 0.14
C LEU A 51 4.42 -3.55 0.98
N ALA A 52 3.22 -2.95 1.02
CA ALA A 52 2.08 -3.50 1.74
C ALA A 52 1.69 -4.89 1.21
N LEU A 53 1.61 -5.06 -0.11
CA LEU A 53 1.35 -6.35 -0.76
C LEU A 53 2.43 -7.38 -0.39
N ARG A 54 3.71 -6.97 -0.42
CA ARG A 54 4.83 -7.85 -0.03
C ARG A 54 4.76 -8.27 1.42
N LEU A 55 4.47 -7.35 2.34
CA LEU A 55 4.33 -7.63 3.77
C LEU A 55 3.15 -8.57 4.05
N ALA A 56 1.98 -8.32 3.42
CA ALA A 56 0.80 -9.16 3.56
C ALA A 56 1.04 -10.59 3.10
N ARG A 57 1.69 -10.78 1.94
CA ARG A 57 2.06 -12.11 1.43
C ARG A 57 3.05 -12.82 2.34
N HIS A 58 4.05 -12.10 2.84
CA HIS A 58 5.04 -12.68 3.74
C HIS A 58 4.42 -13.11 5.08
N TYR A 59 3.53 -12.27 5.63
CA TYR A 59 2.87 -12.54 6.90
C TYR A 59 1.85 -13.68 6.80
N THR A 60 1.05 -13.70 5.74
CA THR A 60 -0.06 -14.67 5.60
C THR A 60 0.35 -15.97 4.90
N GLY A 61 1.40 -15.96 4.08
CA GLY A 61 1.78 -17.06 3.20
C GLY A 61 0.90 -17.21 1.95
N HIS A 62 -0.15 -16.40 1.80
CA HIS A 62 -1.08 -16.47 0.67
C HIS A 62 -0.68 -15.52 -0.46
N GLN A 63 -0.98 -15.89 -1.70
CA GLN A 63 -0.72 -15.06 -2.89
C GLN A 63 -1.96 -14.32 -3.41
N ASP A 64 -3.14 -14.87 -3.12
CA ASP A 64 -4.42 -14.35 -3.56
C ASP A 64 -4.68 -12.91 -3.08
N VAL A 65 -5.27 -12.10 -3.96
CA VAL A 65 -5.61 -10.71 -3.70
C VAL A 65 -7.02 -10.44 -4.16
N VAL A 66 -7.84 -9.87 -3.28
CA VAL A 66 -9.18 -9.39 -3.61
C VAL A 66 -9.12 -7.88 -3.87
N VAL A 67 -9.65 -7.42 -4.99
CA VAL A 67 -9.69 -5.99 -5.36
C VAL A 67 -11.07 -5.57 -5.84
N LEU A 68 -11.37 -4.28 -5.68
CA LEU A 68 -12.62 -3.73 -6.18
C LEU A 68 -12.56 -3.50 -7.68
N ASP A 69 -13.70 -3.67 -8.34
CA ASP A 69 -13.87 -3.23 -9.72
C ASP A 69 -13.49 -1.75 -9.88
N HIS A 70 -12.83 -1.42 -10.99
CA HIS A 70 -12.24 -0.12 -11.30
C HIS A 70 -11.13 0.37 -10.35
N ALA A 71 -10.61 -0.46 -9.44
CA ALA A 71 -9.53 -0.04 -8.54
C ALA A 71 -8.22 0.31 -9.27
N TYR A 72 -7.47 1.23 -8.66
CA TYR A 72 -6.13 1.63 -9.07
C TYR A 72 -5.19 1.59 -7.87
N HIS A 73 -4.16 0.76 -7.95
CA HIS A 73 -3.20 0.56 -6.86
C HIS A 73 -1.80 1.09 -7.15
N GLY A 74 -1.48 1.44 -8.39
CA GLY A 74 -0.18 2.03 -8.74
C GLY A 74 0.31 1.74 -10.15
N HIS A 75 1.59 2.02 -10.40
CA HIS A 75 2.24 1.80 -11.71
C HIS A 75 3.33 0.72 -11.70
N LEU A 76 3.71 0.17 -10.54
CA LEU A 76 4.62 -0.97 -10.50
C LEU A 76 3.94 -2.22 -11.08
N SER A 77 4.70 -3.13 -11.68
CA SER A 77 4.15 -4.33 -12.34
C SER A 77 3.23 -5.15 -11.42
N SER A 78 3.66 -5.37 -10.18
CA SER A 78 2.86 -6.00 -9.11
C SER A 78 1.52 -5.33 -8.84
N LEU A 79 1.45 -4.01 -9.03
CA LEU A 79 0.28 -3.18 -8.76
C LEU A 79 -0.60 -3.03 -9.99
N ILE A 80 -0.01 -3.07 -11.19
CA ILE A 80 -0.75 -3.18 -12.44
C ILE A 80 -1.54 -4.48 -12.44
N ASP A 81 -0.92 -5.59 -12.02
CA ASP A 81 -1.56 -6.91 -11.94
C ASP A 81 -2.80 -6.95 -11.04
N ILE A 82 -2.86 -6.08 -10.01
CA ILE A 82 -4.01 -5.97 -9.10
C ILE A 82 -4.88 -4.73 -9.38
N SER A 83 -4.66 -4.00 -10.48
CA SER A 83 -5.47 -2.81 -10.84
C SER A 83 -6.39 -3.11 -12.02
N PRO A 84 -7.69 -3.42 -11.82
CA PRO A 84 -8.60 -3.79 -12.91
C PRO A 84 -8.71 -2.76 -14.02
N TYR A 85 -8.62 -1.47 -13.66
CA TYR A 85 -8.59 -0.40 -14.65
C TYR A 85 -7.42 -0.53 -15.65
N LYS A 86 -6.28 -1.08 -15.21
CA LYS A 86 -5.07 -1.23 -16.03
C LYS A 86 -4.94 -2.59 -16.68
N PHE A 87 -4.98 -3.68 -15.91
CA PHE A 87 -4.68 -5.00 -16.47
C PHE A 87 -5.68 -5.44 -17.54
N ARG A 88 -6.92 -4.93 -17.53
CA ARG A 88 -7.92 -5.20 -18.57
C ARG A 88 -7.51 -4.71 -19.97
N ASN A 89 -6.65 -3.71 -20.03
CA ASN A 89 -6.11 -3.15 -21.28
C ASN A 89 -4.69 -3.65 -21.56
N LEU A 90 -4.16 -4.57 -20.76
CA LEU A 90 -2.80 -5.10 -20.83
C LEU A 90 -2.85 -6.65 -20.84
N ASP A 91 -2.18 -7.31 -19.90
CA ASP A 91 -2.00 -8.76 -19.86
C ASP A 91 -3.20 -9.54 -19.28
N GLY A 92 -4.32 -8.87 -19.01
CA GLY A 92 -5.50 -9.46 -18.39
C GLY A 92 -5.35 -9.74 -16.89
N GLN A 93 -6.41 -10.25 -16.29
CA GLN A 93 -6.47 -10.60 -14.87
C GLN A 93 -5.60 -11.83 -14.59
N LYS A 94 -4.77 -11.77 -13.54
CA LYS A 94 -4.02 -12.95 -13.06
C LYS A 94 -4.95 -13.90 -12.30
N GLU A 95 -4.65 -15.20 -12.31
CA GLU A 95 -5.46 -16.24 -11.64
C GLU A 95 -5.65 -15.98 -10.13
N TRP A 96 -4.62 -15.47 -9.46
CA TRP A 96 -4.61 -15.15 -8.04
C TRP A 96 -5.25 -13.79 -7.71
N VAL A 97 -5.85 -13.09 -8.68
CA VAL A 97 -6.53 -11.81 -8.47
C VAL A 97 -8.02 -12.03 -8.58
N HIS A 98 -8.77 -11.64 -7.56
CA HIS A 98 -10.22 -11.79 -7.47
C HIS A 98 -10.87 -10.40 -7.50
N VAL A 99 -11.57 -10.08 -8.59
CA VAL A 99 -12.25 -8.78 -8.73
C VAL A 99 -13.67 -8.86 -8.21
N VAL A 100 -14.00 -8.02 -7.23
CA VAL A 100 -15.34 -7.90 -6.66
C VAL A 100 -16.00 -6.64 -7.19
N CYS A 101 -17.22 -6.75 -7.74
CA CYS A 101 -17.95 -5.59 -8.19
C CYS A 101 -18.44 -4.77 -6.98
N THR A 102 -18.27 -3.45 -7.04
CA THR A 102 -18.74 -2.55 -5.96
C THR A 102 -20.24 -2.68 -5.70
N ALA A 103 -21.04 -3.01 -6.72
CA ALA A 103 -22.47 -3.30 -6.55
C ALA A 103 -22.74 -4.58 -5.72
N GLN A 104 -21.82 -5.54 -5.70
CA GLN A 104 -21.95 -6.80 -4.96
C GLN A 104 -21.66 -6.64 -3.47
N LEU A 105 -20.93 -5.59 -3.06
CA LEU A 105 -20.63 -5.31 -1.64
C LEU A 105 -21.83 -4.83 -0.83
N ASN A 106 -22.88 -4.34 -1.49
CA ASN A 106 -24.11 -3.88 -0.84
C ASN A 106 -25.07 -5.02 -0.46
N ASN A 107 -24.79 -6.25 -0.93
CA ASN A 107 -25.51 -7.44 -0.48
C ASN A 107 -24.75 -8.13 0.64
N SER A 108 -25.43 -8.41 1.74
CA SER A 108 -24.93 -9.08 2.95
C SER A 108 -24.36 -10.49 2.74
N ASP A 109 -24.36 -11.02 1.51
CA ASP A 109 -24.06 -12.43 1.21
C ASP A 109 -22.57 -12.73 0.98
N MET A 110 -21.73 -11.69 0.87
CA MET A 110 -20.31 -11.79 0.48
C MET A 110 -19.40 -12.57 1.45
N LEU A 111 -19.67 -12.56 2.75
CA LEU A 111 -18.83 -13.27 3.74
C LEU A 111 -19.03 -14.80 3.72
N SER A 112 -20.06 -15.29 3.03
CA SER A 112 -20.37 -16.72 2.97
C SER A 112 -19.73 -17.46 1.79
N SER A 113 -19.28 -16.75 0.75
CA SER A 113 -18.74 -17.34 -0.49
C SER A 113 -17.21 -17.40 -0.56
N LEU A 114 -16.53 -16.97 0.50
CA LEU A 114 -15.06 -16.92 0.60
C LEU A 114 -14.50 -17.91 1.65
N GLY A 115 -15.35 -18.82 2.15
CA GLY A 115 -14.98 -19.91 3.07
C GLY A 115 -14.83 -21.25 2.37
#